data_AF-A0A8B6D4K6-F1
#
_entry.id   AF-A0A8B6D4K6-F1
#
_cell.length_a   1.000
_cell.length_b   1.000
_cell.length_c   1.000
_cell.angle_alpha   90.00
_cell.angle_beta   90.00
_cell.angle_gamma   90.00
#
_symmetry.space_group_name_H-M   'P 1'
#
loop_
_entity.id
_entity.type
_entity.pdbx_description
1 polymer ?
#
loop_
_entity_poly.entity_id
_entity_poly.type
_entity_poly.pdbx_seq_one_letter_code
_entity_poly.pdbx_strand_id
1 'polypeptide(L)' 'MGISVKDVDPHDYTKALAAFLKKSGKMKVPDWAIIVKLGRFKELAPYDEDWYYIRAGMDIIYNSILISITLT' A
#
# COMPACT_ATOMS: atom_id res chain seq x y z
N MET A 1 23.09 -7.68 -11.27
CA MET A 1 22.86 -7.05 -9.95
C MET A 1 21.36 -7.10 -9.70
N GLY A 2 20.93 -7.85 -8.69
CA GLY A 2 19.53 -7.83 -8.27
C GLY A 2 19.32 -6.64 -7.33
N ILE A 3 18.45 -5.72 -7.72
CA ILE A 3 17.97 -4.67 -6.80
C ILE A 3 16.82 -5.26 -5.99
N SER A 4 16.90 -5.15 -4.66
CA SER A 4 15.87 -5.65 -3.76
C SER A 4 14.93 -4.53 -3.34
N VAL A 5 13.75 -4.87 -2.82
CA VAL A 5 12.75 -3.90 -2.33
C VAL A 5 13.32 -3.00 -1.21
N LYS A 6 14.40 -3.43 -0.55
CA LYS A 6 15.06 -2.68 0.53
C LYS A 6 15.97 -1.54 0.01
N ASP A 7 16.34 -1.58 -1.27
CA ASP A 7 17.31 -0.65 -1.86
C ASP A 7 16.63 0.55 -2.54
N VAL A 8 15.30 0.59 -2.53
CA VAL A 8 14.48 1.60 -3.20
C VAL A 8 13.73 2.44 -2.17
N ASP A 9 13.56 3.72 -2.46
CA ASP A 9 12.75 4.61 -1.62
C ASP A 9 11.32 4.03 -1.44
N PRO A 10 10.85 3.83 -0.20
CA PRO A 10 9.56 3.23 0.07
C PRO A 10 8.38 4.00 -0.55
N HIS A 11 8.48 5.33 -0.66
CA HIS A 11 7.42 6.18 -1.18
C HIS A 11 7.24 5.99 -2.68
N ASP A 12 8.35 5.97 -3.42
CA ASP A 12 8.34 5.76 -4.87
C ASP A 12 7.96 4.32 -5.23
N TYR A 13 8.44 3.35 -4.45
CA TYR A 13 8.06 1.95 -4.62
C TYR A 13 6.55 1.74 -4.38
N THR A 14 5.98 2.35 -3.35
CA THR A 14 4.54 2.21 -3.05
C THR A 14 3.67 2.76 -4.17
N LYS A 15 4.04 3.90 -4.77
CA LYS A 15 3.32 4.47 -5.92
C LYS A 15 3.39 3.56 -7.15
N ALA A 16 4.58 3.06 -7.47
CA ALA A 16 4.77 2.15 -8.60
C ALA A 16 4.00 0.83 -8.40
N LEU A 17 4.01 0.29 -7.18
CA LEU A 17 3.28 -0.92 -6.80
C LEU A 17 1.76 -0.69 -6.86
N ALA A 18 1.26 0.45 -6.39
CA ALA A 18 -0.15 0.80 -6.48
C ALA A 18 -0.62 0.86 -7.94
N ALA A 19 0.16 1.49 -8.83
CA ALA A 19 -0.15 1.54 -10.26
C ALA A 19 -0.12 0.14 -10.91
N PHE A 20 0.82 -0.71 -10.50
CA PHE A 20 0.90 -2.10 -10.95
C PHE A 20 -0.31 -2.93 -10.47
N LEU A 21 -0.72 -2.79 -9.21
CA LEU A 21 -1.84 -3.51 -8.62
C LEU A 21 -3.16 -3.14 -9.29
N LYS A 22 -3.36 -1.88 -9.65
CA LYS A 22 -4.52 -1.43 -10.46
C LYS A 22 -4.55 -2.11 -11.82
N LYS A 23 -3.43 -2.12 -12.54
CA LYS A 23 -3.33 -2.77 -13.86
C LYS A 23 -3.49 -4.28 -13.79
N SER A 24 -3.05 -4.89 -12.69
CA SER A 24 -3.10 -6.34 -12.50
C SER A 24 -4.53 -6.84 -12.25
N GLY A 25 -5.43 -6.00 -11.73
CA GLY A 25 -6.85 -6.34 -11.51
C GLY A 25 -7.09 -7.46 -10.48
N LYS A 26 -6.04 -7.94 -9.81
CA LYS A 26 -6.10 -9.07 -8.85
C LYS A 26 -6.64 -8.66 -7.48
N MET A 27 -6.68 -7.35 -7.19
CA MET A 27 -7.11 -6.84 -5.89
C MET A 27 -8.54 -6.30 -6.02
N LYS A 28 -9.49 -6.98 -5.38
CA LYS A 28 -10.86 -6.52 -5.27
C LYS A 28 -10.91 -5.40 -4.24
N VAL A 29 -11.21 -4.19 -4.70
CA VAL A 29 -11.53 -3.08 -3.80
C VAL A 29 -12.93 -3.33 -3.25
N PRO A 30 -13.12 -3.31 -1.92
CA PRO A 30 -14.43 -3.55 -1.34
C PRO A 30 -15.36 -2.36 -1.53
N ASP A 31 -16.67 -2.59 -1.65
CA ASP A 31 -17.68 -1.55 -1.92
C ASP A 31 -17.72 -0.47 -0.83
N TRP A 32 -17.40 -0.83 0.42
CA TRP A 32 -17.33 0.11 1.53
C TRP A 32 -16.18 1.11 1.42
N ALA A 33 -15.18 0.87 0.55
CA ALA A 33 -14.02 1.75 0.41
C ALA A 33 -14.38 3.18 -0.01
N ILE A 34 -15.55 3.38 -0.61
CA ILE A 34 -16.05 4.68 -1.08
C ILE A 34 -16.69 5.49 0.06
N ILE A 35 -17.13 4.83 1.14
CA ILE A 35 -17.95 5.42 2.20
C ILE A 35 -17.13 5.67 3.48
N VAL A 36 -15.97 5.02 3.61
CA VAL A 36 -15.20 5.03 4.86
C VAL A 36 -14.24 6.21 4.98
N LYS A 37 -14.11 6.69 6.21
CA LYS A 37 -12.97 7.52 6.64
C LYS A 37 -11.82 6.63 7.14
N LEU A 38 -10.59 7.03 6.83
CA LEU A 38 -9.40 6.22 7.12
C LEU A 38 -9.02 6.08 8.60
N GLY A 39 -9.60 6.90 9.47
CA GLY A 39 -9.36 6.85 10.91
C GLY A 39 -10.38 7.68 11.69
N ARG A 40 -10.55 7.37 12.98
CA ARG A 40 -11.50 8.08 13.87
C ARG A 40 -11.25 9.59 13.93
N PHE A 41 -9.98 9.97 13.87
CA PHE A 41 -9.47 11.34 13.95
C PHE A 41 -9.56 12.13 12.62
N LYS A 42 -9.95 11.48 11.52
CA LYS A 42 -10.18 12.15 10.24
C LYS A 42 -11.65 12.54 10.15
N GLU A 43 -11.93 13.80 9.86
CA GLU A 43 -13.30 14.29 9.64
C GLU A 43 -13.75 14.10 8.19
N LEU A 44 -12.80 14.13 7.24
CA LEU A 44 -13.05 14.04 5.80
C LEU A 44 -12.68 12.67 5.26
N ALA A 45 -13.34 12.30 4.14
CA ALA A 45 -12.98 11.14 3.33
C ALA A 45 -11.57 11.31 2.73
N PRO A 46 -10.88 10.20 2.41
CA PRO A 46 -9.61 10.27 1.69
C PRO A 46 -9.77 10.98 0.34
N TYR A 47 -8.86 11.90 0.04
CA TYR A 47 -8.85 12.69 -1.20
C TYR A 47 -8.42 11.87 -2.43
N ASP A 48 -7.64 10.82 -2.22
CA ASP A 48 -7.12 9.97 -3.29
C ASP A 48 -8.02 8.73 -3.40
N GLU A 49 -8.64 8.53 -4.57
CA GLU A 49 -9.51 7.37 -4.85
C GLU A 49 -8.73 6.05 -4.77
N ASP A 50 -7.41 6.10 -4.97
CA ASP A 50 -6.53 4.96 -4.99
C ASP A 50 -5.88 4.65 -3.64
N TRP A 51 -6.37 5.28 -2.57
CA TRP A 51 -5.87 5.13 -1.21
C TRP A 51 -5.77 3.66 -0.77
N TYR A 52 -6.68 2.81 -1.25
CA TYR A 52 -6.70 1.38 -0.89
C TYR A 52 -5.48 0.63 -1.42
N TYR A 53 -5.06 0.95 -2.65
CA TYR A 53 -3.87 0.35 -3.27
C TYR A 53 -2.59 0.83 -2.62
N ILE A 54 -2.54 2.11 -2.24
CA ILE A 54 -1.39 2.69 -1.52
C ILE A 54 -1.25 2.04 -0.14
N ARG A 55 -2.36 1.86 0.58
CA ARG A 55 -2.37 1.17 1.88
C ARG A 55 -1.92 -0.28 1.76
N ALA A 56 -2.42 -1.02 0.76
CA ALA A 56 -2.02 -2.39 0.53
C ALA A 56 -0.52 -2.52 0.17
N GLY A 57 0.00 -1.59 -0.64
CA GLY A 57 1.43 -1.55 -0.96
C GLY A 57 2.28 -1.29 0.28
N MET A 58 1.83 -0.39 1.15
CA MET A 58 2.48 -0.07 2.42
C MET A 58 2.50 -1.27 3.37
N ASP A 59 1.37 -1.98 3.52
CA ASP A 59 1.29 -3.19 4.36
C ASP A 59 2.23 -4.31 3.86
N ILE A 60 2.39 -4.48 2.54
CA ILE A 60 3.32 -5.46 1.96
C ILE A 60 4.78 -5.14 2.33
N ILE A 61 5.17 -3.87 2.27
CA ILE A 61 6.53 -3.42 2.63
C ILE A 61 6.76 -3.64 4.13
N TYR A 62 5.82 -3.24 4.98
CA TYR A 62 5.94 -3.42 6.43
C TYR A 62 6.07 -4.88 6.83
N ASN A 63 5.26 -5.77 6.25
CA ASN A 63 5.36 -7.20 6.50
C ASN A 63 6.73 -7.75 6.06
N SER A 64 7.23 -7.32 4.89
CA SER A 64 8.56 -7.71 4.41
C SER A 64 9.70 -7.25 5.32
N ILE A 65 9.60 -6.06 5.92
CA ILE A 65 10.61 -5.53 6.85
C ILE A 65 10.51 -6.23 8.21
N LEU A 66 9.30 -6.42 8.73
CA LEU A 66 9.03 -7.05 10.03
C LEU A 66 9.51 -8.51 10.08
N ILE A 67 9.27 -9.27 9.01
CA ILE A 67 9.76 -10.66 8.89
C ILE A 67 11.30 -10.70 8.93
N SER A 68 11.97 -9.73 8.32
CA SER A 68 13.44 -9.67 8.29
C SER A 68 14.05 -9.35 9.65
N ILE A 69 13.36 -8.56 10.50
CA ILE A 69 13.82 -8.19 11.85
C ILE A 69 13.53 -9.31 12.86
N THR A 70 12.48 -10.11 12.62
CA THR A 70 12.07 -11.18 13.56
C THR A 70 12.86 -12.48 13.35
N LEU A 71 13.45 -12.68 12.16
CA LEU A 71 14.27 -13.85 11.80
C LEU A 71 15.78 -13.60 11.87
N THR A 72 16.21 -12.42 12.36
CA THR A 72 17.61 -12.07 12.64
C THR A 72 17.81 -11.99 14.13
#